data_AF-A0A916QQT4-F1
#
_entry.id   AF-A0A916QQT4-F1
#
_cell.length_a   1.000
_cell.length_b   1.000
_cell.length_c   1.000
_cell.angle_alpha   90.00
_cell.angle_beta   90.00
_cell.angle_gamma   90.00
#
_symmetry.space_group_name_H-M   'P 1'
#
loop_
_entity.id
_entity.type
_entity.pdbx_description
1 polymer ?
#
loop_
_entity_poly.entity_id
_entity_poly.type
_entity_poly.pdbx_seq_one_letter_code
_entity_poly.pdbx_strand_id
1 'polypeptide(L)' 'MLTKAVINESVIIRKVNEYSTHYNMKFFLKTDIGESLILVAWIIRTGEDFPRLTNCYPVSK' A
#
# COMPACT_ATOMS: atom_id res chain seq x y z
N MET A 1 -0.40 8.04 16.00
CA MET A 1 0.94 7.47 15.76
C MET A 1 1.06 6.98 14.32
N LEU A 2 0.19 6.07 13.86
CA LEU A 2 0.14 5.58 12.47
C LEU A 2 -0.11 6.70 11.42
N THR A 3 -1.09 7.56 11.66
CA THR A 3 -1.47 8.64 10.71
C THR A 3 -0.31 9.61 10.45
N LYS A 4 0.49 9.93 11.49
CA LYS A 4 1.68 10.78 11.35
C LYS A 4 2.78 10.10 10.54
N ALA A 5 2.95 8.78 10.68
CA ALA A 5 3.94 8.02 9.94
C ALA A 5 3.59 7.89 8.44
N VAL A 6 2.31 8.00 8.08
CA VAL A 6 1.81 7.81 6.71
C VAL A 6 1.62 9.13 5.95
N ILE A 7 1.34 10.23 6.64
CA ILE A 7 0.96 11.52 6.02
C ILE A 7 2.05 12.10 5.11
N ASN A 8 3.32 11.83 5.38
CA ASN A 8 4.43 12.34 4.58
C ASN A 8 4.88 11.37 3.48
N GLU A 9 4.25 10.20 3.38
CA GLU A 9 4.69 9.14 2.49
C GLU A 9 3.99 9.23 1.15
N SER A 10 4.77 9.14 0.08
CA SER A 10 4.24 9.18 -1.27
C SER A 10 3.77 7.80 -1.71
N VAL A 11 2.61 7.77 -2.37
CA VAL A 11 2.08 6.56 -2.98
C VAL A 11 2.79 6.31 -4.30
N ILE A 12 3.21 5.07 -4.55
CA ILE A 12 3.84 4.68 -5.81
C ILE A 12 2.85 3.83 -6.62
N ILE A 13 2.77 4.10 -7.93
CA ILE A 13 2.08 3.22 -8.87
C ILE A 13 2.96 1.99 -9.08
N ARG A 14 2.47 0.82 -8.67
CA ARG A 14 3.20 -0.44 -8.86
C ARG A 14 3.00 -1.01 -10.26
N LYS A 15 1.76 -1.01 -10.73
CA LYS A 15 1.34 -1.70 -11.94
C LYS A 15 0.05 -1.10 -12.46
N VAL A 16 -0.01 -0.87 -13.76
CA VAL A 16 -1.25 -0.54 -14.47
C VAL A 16 -1.54 -1.71 -15.42
N ASN A 17 -2.80 -2.13 -15.49
CA ASN A 17 -3.29 -3.06 -16.51
C ASN A 17 -4.68 -2.63 -16.99
N GLU A 18 -5.22 -3.35 -17.97
CA GLU A 18 -6.53 -3.08 -18.56
C GLU A 18 -7.71 -3.13 -17.57
N TYR A 19 -7.53 -3.76 -16.40
CA TYR A 19 -8.57 -3.91 -15.39
C TYR A 19 -8.41 -2.94 -14.20
N SER A 20 -7.24 -2.32 -14.01
CA SER A 20 -6.93 -1.62 -12.76
C SER A 20 -5.58 -0.91 -12.71
N THR A 21 -5.48 0.01 -11.75
CA THR A 21 -4.20 0.54 -11.27
C THR A 21 -3.92 0.05 -9.85
N HIS A 22 -2.73 -0.52 -9.65
CA HIS A 22 -2.23 -0.98 -8.37
C HIS A 22 -1.29 0.04 -7.77
N TYR A 23 -1.49 0.33 -6.50
CA TYR A 23 -0.72 1.26 -5.72
C TYR A 23 -0.11 0.57 -4.51
N ASN A 24 1.05 1.04 -4.10
CA ASN A 24 1.68 0.60 -2.88
C ASN A 24 2.43 1.73 -2.19
N MET A 25 2.47 1.65 -0.87
CA MET A 25 3.21 2.53 0.01
C MET A 25 3.97 1.69 1.01
N LYS A 26 5.23 2.06 1.26
CA LYS A 26 6.07 1.43 2.27
C LYS A 26 6.53 2.51 3.24
N PHE A 27 6.41 2.25 4.54
CA PHE A 27 6.91 3.15 5.57
C PHE A 27 7.32 2.36 6.81
N PHE A 28 8.28 2.89 7.56
CA PHE A 28 8.65 2.31 8.85
C PHE A 28 7.69 2.78 9.93
N LEU A 29 7.15 1.83 10.71
CA LEU A 29 6.39 2.12 11.90
C LEU A 29 7.23 1.75 13.12
N LYS A 30 7.63 2.76 13.89
CA LYS A 30 8.27 2.60 15.19
C LYS A 30 7.24 2.72 16.29
N THR A 31 7.27 1.81 17.24
CA THR A 31 6.41 1.73 18.43
C THR A 31 7.25 1.45 19.66
N ASP A 32 6.65 1.47 20.85
CA ASP A 32 7.35 1.17 22.11
C ASP A 32 7.83 -0.30 22.18
N ILE A 33 7.26 -1.18 21.36
CA ILE A 33 7.62 -2.62 21.29
C ILE A 33 8.71 -2.87 20.24
N GLY A 34 8.93 -1.94 19.31
CA GLY A 34 9.92 -2.10 18.24
C GLY A 34 9.54 -1.39 16.94
N GLU A 35 10.31 -1.66 15.89
CA GLU A 35 10.10 -1.09 14.56
C GLU A 35 9.89 -2.17 13.49
N SER A 36 9.07 -1.85 12.50
CA SER A 36 8.82 -2.74 11.37
C SER A 36 8.56 -1.96 10.09
N LEU A 37 8.90 -2.57 8.94
CA LEU A 37 8.55 -2.05 7.62
C LEU A 37 7.11 -2.46 7.28
N ILE A 38 6.22 -1.49 7.18
CA ILE A 38 4.82 -1.70 6.80
C ILE A 38 4.69 -1.53 5.29
N LEU A 39 4.00 -2.47 4.64
CA LEU A 39 3.58 -2.38 3.25
C LEU A 39 2.06 -2.28 3.21
N VAL A 40 1.56 -1.18 2.63
CA VAL A 40 0.14 -1.00 2.33
C VAL A 40 -0.03 -1.06 0.82
N ALA A 41 -1.02 -1.81 0.35
CA ALA A 41 -1.31 -1.95 -1.07
C ALA A 41 -2.81 -1.84 -1.32
N TRP A 42 -3.18 -1.16 -2.39
CA TRP A 42 -4.55 -1.07 -2.85
C TRP A 42 -4.65 -1.08 -4.37
N ILE A 43 -5.86 -1.32 -4.84
CA ILE A 43 -6.22 -1.33 -6.25
C ILE A 43 -7.37 -0.34 -6.46
N ILE A 44 -7.32 0.40 -7.55
CA ILE A 44 -8.49 1.10 -8.11
C ILE A 44 -8.79 0.39 -9.43
N ARG A 45 -9.98 -0.24 -9.53
CA ARG A 45 -10.38 -0.96 -10.75
C ARG A 45 -10.88 0.02 -11.80
N THR A 46 -10.84 -0.40 -13.06
CA THR A 46 -11.40 0.38 -14.17
C THR A 46 -12.88 0.65 -13.91
N GLY A 47 -13.28 1.92 -13.93
CA GLY A 47 -14.65 2.37 -13.64
C GLY A 47 -14.95 2.63 -12.17
N GLU A 48 -14.01 2.39 -11.25
CA GLU A 48 -14.11 2.80 -9.85
C GLU A 48 -13.30 4.08 -9.60
N ASP A 49 -13.77 4.92 -8.69
CA ASP A 49 -13.09 6.14 -8.22
C ASP A 49 -12.61 6.02 -6.75
N PHE A 50 -12.79 4.85 -6.13
CA PHE A 50 -12.40 4.59 -4.75
C PHE A 50 -11.41 3.42 -4.64
N PRO A 51 -10.45 3.49 -3.69
CA PRO A 51 -9.44 2.44 -3.50
C PRO A 51 -9.96 1.25 -2.69
N ARG A 52 -9.49 0.05 -3.03
CA ARG A 52 -9.74 -1.19 -2.28
C ARG A 52 -8.43 -1.72 -1.71
N LEU A 53 -8.39 -1.91 -0.39
CA LEU A 53 -7.25 -2.56 0.26
C LEU A 53 -7.07 -3.98 -0.29
N THR A 54 -5.87 -4.33 -0.71
CA THR A 54 -5.56 -5.67 -1.23
C THR A 54 -4.67 -6.41 -0.25
N ASN A 55 -5.07 -7.61 0.13
CA ASN A 55 -4.14 -8.60 0.65
C ASN A 55 -3.51 -9.34 -0.53
N CYS A 56 -2.21 -9.61 -0.46
CA CYS A 56 -1.54 -10.46 -1.43
C CYS A 56 -0.71 -11.49 -0.70
N TYR A 57 -0.79 -12.74 -1.14
CA TYR A 57 0.09 -13.80 -0.66
C TYR A 57 1.38 -13.73 -1.47
N PRO A 58 2.54 -13.46 -0.83
CA PRO A 58 3.81 -13.59 -1.53
C PRO A 58 4.00 -15.06 -1.91
N VAL A 59 3.84 -15.38 -3.19
CA VAL A 59 4.27 -16.67 -3.74
C VAL A 59 5.76 -16.57 -4.04
N SER A 60 6.56 -17.44 -3.42
CA SER A 60 7.99 -17.53 -3.76
C SER A 60 8.12 -17.98 -5.22
N LYS A 61 8.99 -17.32 -5.96
CA LYS A 61 9.43 -17.80 -7.28
C LYS A 61 10.60 -18.76 -7.12
#